data_AF-A0A662W7F9-F1
#
_entry.id   AF-A0A662W7F9-F1
#
_cell.length_a   1.000
_cell.length_b   1.000
_cell.length_c   1.000
_cell.angle_alpha   90.00
_cell.angle_beta   90.00
_cell.angle_gamma   90.00
#
_symmetry.space_group_name_H-M   'P 1'
#
loop_
_entity.id
_entity.type
_entity.pdbx_description
1 polymer ?
#
loop_
_entity_poly.entity_id
_entity_poly.type
_entity_poly.pdbx_seq_one_letter_code
_entity_poly.pdbx_strand_id
1 'polypeptide(L)'
;MLDDVLKVCESDVVRAINVVRLSIGKEYEIIEDRGSIIISEEEYESDYYTVPITKEEYGKVAKGPYAKKHKVEGLVFKYDSPYENKTVKVCTTVSGEKVKIVRGRLPIGLTGVRKAIEMIRERLKSNPSFRDFVLEIGVVWDEFGDHNCSDYIIANGRSMTVDYSNQDWYRDDASMRERYRRHLQRLAKVLEVKPEDLTDGW
;
A
#
# COMPACT_ATOMS: atom_id res chain seq x y z
N MET A 1 -13.03 -2.96 7.67
CA MET A 1 -11.62 -3.20 7.26
C MET A 1 -11.35 -2.75 5.82
N LEU A 2 -11.56 -3.59 4.78
CA LEU A 2 -11.21 -3.21 3.40
C LEU A 2 -12.00 -1.99 2.88
N ASP A 3 -13.25 -1.84 3.32
CA ASP A 3 -14.08 -0.68 2.99
C ASP A 3 -13.51 0.59 3.61
N ASP A 4 -12.98 0.51 4.83
CA ASP A 4 -12.37 1.63 5.53
C ASP A 4 -11.04 2.02 4.90
N VAL A 5 -10.24 1.04 4.45
CA VAL A 5 -9.05 1.27 3.62
C VAL A 5 -9.42 2.08 2.38
N LEU A 6 -10.46 1.66 1.65
CA LEU A 6 -10.90 2.37 0.45
C LEU A 6 -11.39 3.78 0.78
N LYS A 7 -12.21 3.97 1.83
CA LYS A 7 -12.66 5.28 2.30
C LYS A 7 -11.49 6.22 2.60
N VAL A 8 -10.47 5.75 3.33
CA VAL A 8 -9.28 6.53 3.64
C VAL A 8 -8.52 6.89 2.36
N CYS A 9 -8.27 5.94 1.47
CA CYS A 9 -7.62 6.20 0.19
C CYS A 9 -8.40 7.21 -0.67
N GLU A 10 -9.73 7.25 -0.61
CA GLU A 10 -10.56 8.21 -1.34
C GLU A 10 -10.59 9.59 -0.67
N SER A 11 -10.48 9.66 0.66
CA SER A 11 -10.56 10.89 1.44
C SER A 11 -9.44 11.89 1.18
N ASP A 12 -9.63 13.15 1.57
CA ASP A 12 -8.62 14.20 1.48
C ASP A 12 -7.41 14.00 2.44
N VAL A 13 -7.47 13.03 3.35
CA VAL A 13 -6.36 12.67 4.25
C VAL A 13 -5.19 12.07 3.46
N VAL A 14 -5.49 11.31 2.41
CA VAL A 14 -4.49 10.78 1.47
C VAL A 14 -4.35 11.74 0.30
N ARG A 15 -3.22 12.42 0.21
CA ARG A 15 -2.91 13.33 -0.90
C ARG A 15 -2.58 12.56 -2.17
N ALA A 16 -1.71 11.55 -2.06
CA ALA A 16 -1.28 10.73 -3.19
C ALA A 16 -0.99 9.27 -2.78
N ILE A 17 -0.96 8.38 -3.76
CA ILE A 17 -0.67 6.95 -3.64
C ILE A 17 0.57 6.67 -4.51
N ASN A 18 1.62 6.18 -3.86
CA ASN A 18 2.92 5.93 -4.47
C ASN A 18 2.98 4.57 -5.15
N VAL A 19 2.43 3.56 -4.47
CA VAL A 19 2.42 2.16 -4.90
C VAL A 19 1.33 1.39 -4.19
N VAL A 20 0.82 0.35 -4.84
CA VAL A 20 -0.09 -0.63 -4.25
C VAL A 20 0.54 -2.01 -4.42
N ARG A 21 0.64 -2.77 -3.33
CA ARG A 21 1.11 -4.16 -3.33
C ARG A 21 0.07 -5.06 -2.68
N LEU A 22 -0.13 -6.23 -3.25
CA LEU A 22 -1.04 -7.25 -2.73
C LEU A 22 -0.34 -8.60 -2.74
N SER A 23 -0.20 -9.17 -1.57
CA SER A 23 0.28 -10.53 -1.35
C SER A 23 -0.90 -11.40 -0.92
N ILE A 24 -1.11 -12.54 -1.58
CA ILE A 24 -2.19 -13.49 -1.30
C ILE A 24 -1.61 -14.89 -1.13
N GLY A 25 -2.12 -15.60 -0.13
CA GLY A 25 -1.87 -17.01 0.10
C GLY A 25 -0.72 -17.27 1.06
N LYS A 26 -0.19 -18.50 0.98
CA LYS A 26 0.92 -18.94 1.81
C LYS A 26 2.23 -18.24 1.40
N GLU A 27 3.06 -17.94 2.39
CA GLU A 27 4.43 -17.47 2.17
C GLU A 27 5.40 -18.64 2.03
N TYR A 28 6.36 -18.49 1.13
CA TYR A 28 7.44 -19.43 0.89
C TYR A 28 8.77 -18.70 0.89
N GLU A 29 9.76 -19.33 1.49
CA GLU A 29 11.15 -18.95 1.30
C GLU A 29 11.69 -19.70 0.08
N ILE A 30 12.05 -18.97 -0.98
CA ILE A 30 12.61 -19.52 -2.22
C ILE A 30 14.07 -19.10 -2.40
N ILE A 31 14.83 -19.89 -3.15
CA ILE A 31 16.21 -19.58 -3.48
C ILE A 31 16.24 -18.80 -4.81
N GLU A 32 16.87 -17.63 -4.81
CA GLU A 32 17.21 -16.86 -6.00
C GLU A 32 18.74 -16.62 -6.07
N ASP A 33 19.22 -16.07 -7.19
CA ASP A 33 20.66 -15.96 -7.52
C ASP A 33 21.51 -15.25 -6.44
N ARG A 34 20.89 -14.44 -5.57
CA ARG A 34 21.56 -13.62 -4.54
C ARG A 34 21.23 -14.03 -3.10
N GLY A 35 20.53 -15.13 -2.88
CA GLY A 35 20.11 -15.58 -1.55
C GLY A 35 18.67 -16.09 -1.53
N SER A 36 18.12 -16.30 -0.33
CA SER A 36 16.71 -16.62 -0.18
C SER A 36 15.84 -15.34 -0.08
N ILE A 37 14.61 -15.44 -0.58
CA ILE A 37 13.60 -14.39 -0.49
C ILE A 37 12.27 -15.00 -0.06
N ILE A 38 11.52 -14.27 0.78
CA ILE A 38 10.15 -14.63 1.17
C ILE A 38 9.19 -14.06 0.13
N ILE A 39 8.34 -14.91 -0.42
CA ILE A 39 7.34 -14.55 -1.44
C ILE A 39 6.00 -15.20 -1.13
N SER A 40 4.91 -14.64 -1.63
CA SER A 40 3.56 -15.22 -1.48
C SER A 40 3.16 -16.07 -2.70
N GLU A 41 2.17 -16.96 -2.54
CA GLU A 41 1.55 -17.72 -3.65
C GLU A 41 1.15 -16.81 -4.82
N GLU A 42 0.61 -15.64 -4.50
CA GLU A 42 0.33 -14.60 -5.48
C GLU A 42 0.85 -13.23 -5.00
N GLU A 43 1.51 -12.50 -5.90
CA GLU A 43 2.04 -11.15 -5.65
C GLU A 43 1.58 -10.21 -6.78
N TYR A 44 1.06 -9.05 -6.40
CA TYR A 44 0.65 -8.04 -7.36
C TYR A 44 1.17 -6.67 -6.95
N GLU A 45 1.66 -5.89 -7.91
CA GLU A 45 2.26 -4.57 -7.65
C GLU A 45 1.89 -3.58 -8.75
N SER A 46 1.58 -2.34 -8.38
CA SER A 46 1.41 -1.23 -9.32
C SER A 46 2.75 -0.60 -9.68
N ASP A 47 2.75 0.33 -10.64
CA ASP A 47 3.93 1.17 -10.87
C ASP A 47 4.28 2.01 -9.64
N TYR A 48 5.54 2.42 -9.56
CA TYR A 48 6.04 3.21 -8.46
C TYR A 48 6.17 4.69 -8.83
N TYR A 49 5.53 5.52 -8.01
CA TYR A 49 5.59 6.97 -8.04
C TYR A 49 6.19 7.48 -6.73
N THR A 50 6.89 8.61 -6.77
CA THR A 50 7.47 9.22 -5.55
C THR A 50 7.33 10.74 -5.57
N VAL A 51 7.49 11.34 -4.40
CA VAL A 51 7.63 12.80 -4.27
C VAL A 51 8.90 13.24 -5.01
N PRO A 52 8.85 14.29 -5.86
CA PRO A 52 10.01 14.81 -6.56
C PRO A 52 11.02 15.43 -5.58
N ILE A 53 12.31 15.12 -5.75
CA ILE A 53 13.42 15.61 -4.91
C ILE A 53 14.25 16.64 -5.68
N THR A 54 14.46 16.42 -6.97
CA THR A 54 15.31 17.27 -7.82
C THR A 54 14.48 18.26 -8.64
N LYS A 55 15.09 19.40 -8.99
CA LYS A 55 14.46 20.42 -9.85
C LYS A 55 13.95 19.85 -11.18
N GLU A 56 14.66 18.86 -11.74
CA GLU A 56 14.24 18.19 -12.97
C GLU A 56 12.96 17.37 -12.76
N GLU A 57 12.85 16.64 -11.64
CA GLU A 57 11.66 15.85 -11.31
C GLU A 57 10.43 16.71 -11.07
N TYR A 58 10.59 17.89 -10.45
CA TYR A 58 9.50 18.87 -10.34
C TYR A 58 8.93 19.27 -11.71
N GLY A 59 9.73 19.20 -12.79
CA GLY A 59 9.27 19.43 -14.16
C GLY A 59 8.52 18.24 -14.80
N LYS A 60 8.59 17.05 -14.19
CA LYS A 60 8.05 15.78 -14.72
C LYS A 60 6.89 15.21 -13.90
N VAL A 61 6.39 15.95 -12.91
CA VAL A 61 5.30 15.49 -12.06
C VAL A 61 4.04 15.19 -12.88
N ALA A 62 3.36 14.11 -12.51
CA ALA A 62 2.06 13.76 -13.06
C ALA A 62 1.05 14.86 -12.70
N LYS A 63 0.27 15.29 -13.70
CA LYS A 63 -0.68 16.41 -13.58
C LYS A 63 -1.94 16.17 -14.39
N GLY A 64 -3.00 16.86 -14.01
CA GLY A 64 -4.25 16.88 -14.77
C GLY A 64 -5.29 15.86 -14.28
N PRO A 65 -6.45 15.78 -14.96
CA PRO A 65 -7.61 15.08 -14.43
C PRO A 65 -7.39 13.60 -14.12
N TYR A 66 -6.60 12.90 -14.95
CA TYR A 66 -6.27 11.50 -14.72
C TYR A 66 -5.40 11.32 -13.48
N ALA A 67 -4.34 12.13 -13.34
CA ALA A 67 -3.46 12.07 -12.17
C ALA A 67 -4.22 12.37 -10.87
N LYS A 68 -5.12 13.35 -10.88
CA LYS A 68 -6.02 13.66 -9.75
C LYS A 68 -6.93 12.49 -9.41
N LYS A 69 -7.62 11.94 -10.42
CA LYS A 69 -8.56 10.82 -10.27
C LYS A 69 -7.91 9.60 -9.62
N HIS A 70 -6.66 9.29 -9.98
CA HIS A 70 -5.93 8.13 -9.47
C HIS A 70 -5.05 8.45 -8.27
N LYS A 71 -5.07 9.70 -7.77
CA LYS A 71 -4.22 10.17 -6.65
C LYS A 71 -2.73 9.96 -6.88
N VAL A 72 -2.26 10.30 -8.07
CA VAL A 72 -0.82 10.35 -8.40
C VAL A 72 -0.36 11.76 -8.77
N GLU A 73 -1.25 12.76 -8.70
CA GLU A 73 -0.89 14.14 -9.01
C GLU A 73 0.19 14.68 -8.07
N GLY A 74 1.18 15.37 -8.64
CA GLY A 74 2.31 15.92 -7.90
C GLY A 74 3.43 14.92 -7.64
N LEU A 75 3.25 13.63 -7.98
CA LEU A 75 4.30 12.62 -7.92
C LEU A 75 5.01 12.48 -9.27
N VAL A 76 6.23 11.95 -9.24
CA VAL A 76 7.01 11.58 -10.43
C VAL A 76 7.07 10.06 -10.57
N PHE A 77 6.83 9.56 -11.77
CA PHE A 77 7.03 8.14 -12.11
C PHE A 77 8.50 7.76 -12.01
N LYS A 78 8.79 6.56 -11.49
CA LYS A 78 10.17 6.08 -11.30
C LYS A 78 10.46 4.79 -12.05
N TYR A 79 9.60 3.79 -11.89
CA TYR A 79 9.75 2.50 -12.55
C TYR A 79 8.38 1.84 -12.72
N ASP A 80 8.26 1.07 -13.79
CA ASP A 80 7.12 0.18 -14.01
C ASP A 80 7.08 -0.89 -12.93
N SER A 81 5.88 -1.38 -12.63
CA SER A 81 5.74 -2.58 -11.81
C SER A 81 6.72 -3.67 -12.27
N PRO A 82 7.39 -4.38 -11.35
CA PRO A 82 8.28 -5.49 -11.72
C PRO A 82 7.53 -6.65 -12.40
N TYR A 83 6.19 -6.59 -12.44
CA TYR A 83 5.32 -7.57 -13.07
C TYR A 83 4.62 -6.93 -14.27
N GLU A 84 5.21 -6.99 -15.47
CA GLU A 84 4.56 -6.42 -16.68
C GLU A 84 3.25 -7.13 -17.06
N ASN A 85 3.18 -8.44 -16.83
CA ASN A 85 2.05 -9.30 -17.17
C ASN A 85 1.77 -10.30 -16.04
N LYS A 86 0.57 -10.91 -16.06
CA LYS A 86 0.29 -12.04 -15.19
C LYS A 86 1.17 -13.22 -15.60
N THR A 87 2.13 -13.56 -14.75
CA THR A 87 3.08 -14.65 -14.96
C THR A 87 2.88 -15.72 -13.91
N VAL A 88 3.22 -16.97 -14.28
CA VAL A 88 3.26 -18.10 -13.37
C VAL A 88 4.66 -18.68 -13.44
N LYS A 89 5.42 -18.58 -12.35
CA LYS A 89 6.79 -19.10 -12.22
C LYS A 89 6.77 -20.31 -11.30
N VAL A 90 7.47 -21.38 -11.68
CA VAL A 90 7.74 -22.50 -10.77
C VAL A 90 9.05 -22.22 -10.05
N CYS A 91 8.99 -22.14 -8.72
CA CYS A 91 10.15 -21.89 -7.87
C CYS A 91 10.42 -23.12 -7.01
N THR A 92 11.68 -23.30 -6.62
CA THR A 92 12.08 -24.31 -5.63
C THR A 92 12.25 -23.61 -4.29
N THR A 93 11.55 -24.09 -3.27
CA THR A 93 11.70 -23.58 -1.90
C THR A 93 13.04 -24.01 -1.30
N VAL A 94 13.42 -23.42 -0.17
CA VAL A 94 14.58 -23.86 0.62
C VAL A 94 14.48 -25.32 1.08
N SER A 95 13.26 -25.87 1.20
CA SER A 95 13.01 -27.28 1.53
C SER A 95 13.05 -28.22 0.32
N GLY A 96 13.28 -27.72 -0.89
CA GLY A 96 13.31 -28.49 -2.13
C GLY A 96 11.92 -28.74 -2.75
N GLU A 97 10.86 -28.18 -2.19
CA GLU A 97 9.50 -28.27 -2.73
C GLU A 97 9.37 -27.37 -3.97
N LYS A 98 8.68 -27.86 -5.01
CA LYS A 98 8.34 -27.03 -6.18
C LYS A 98 6.98 -26.39 -6.00
N VAL A 99 6.96 -25.06 -5.99
CA VAL A 99 5.76 -24.25 -5.80
C VAL A 99 5.49 -23.38 -7.01
N LYS A 100 4.22 -23.11 -7.29
CA LYS A 100 3.81 -22.18 -8.36
C LYS A 100 3.52 -20.82 -7.74
N ILE A 101 4.17 -19.80 -8.27
CA ILE A 101 4.06 -18.42 -7.83
C ILE A 101 3.42 -17.63 -8.96
N VAL A 102 2.36 -16.90 -8.64
CA VAL A 102 1.64 -16.03 -9.57
C VAL A 102 2.06 -14.60 -9.31
N ARG A 103 2.45 -13.87 -10.37
CA ARG A 103 2.83 -12.46 -10.27
C ARG A 103 2.07 -11.63 -11.28
N GLY A 104 1.64 -10.40 -10.94
CA GLY A 104 0.92 -9.57 -11.91
C GLY A 104 0.88 -8.08 -11.60
N ARG A 105 0.59 -7.27 -12.62
CA ARG A 105 0.47 -5.81 -12.47
C ARG A 105 -0.86 -5.41 -11.84
N LEU A 106 -0.83 -4.49 -10.89
CA LEU A 106 -2.00 -3.70 -10.50
C LEU A 106 -2.06 -2.39 -11.30
N PRO A 107 -3.27 -1.88 -11.57
CA PRO A 107 -3.42 -0.50 -12.03
C PRO A 107 -2.80 0.49 -11.04
N ILE A 108 -2.49 1.70 -11.49
CA ILE A 108 -1.88 2.70 -10.63
C ILE A 108 -2.87 3.33 -9.65
N GLY A 109 -2.33 3.79 -8.52
CA GLY A 109 -3.02 4.63 -7.55
C GLY A 109 -4.35 4.05 -7.05
N LEU A 110 -5.39 4.88 -6.95
CA LEU A 110 -6.69 4.47 -6.40
C LEU A 110 -7.34 3.30 -7.16
N THR A 111 -7.08 3.16 -8.45
CA THR A 111 -7.62 2.03 -9.23
C THR A 111 -6.88 0.73 -8.90
N GLY A 112 -5.59 0.79 -8.58
CA GLY A 112 -4.85 -0.34 -8.01
C GLY A 112 -5.46 -0.82 -6.72
N VAL A 113 -5.74 0.11 -5.80
CA VAL A 113 -6.39 -0.19 -4.52
C VAL A 113 -7.73 -0.87 -4.73
N ARG A 114 -8.60 -0.31 -5.59
CA ARG A 114 -9.90 -0.92 -5.90
C ARG A 114 -9.75 -2.33 -6.48
N LYS A 115 -8.80 -2.54 -7.39
CA LYS A 115 -8.58 -3.84 -8.02
C LYS A 115 -8.07 -4.86 -7.00
N ALA A 116 -7.12 -4.48 -6.15
CA ALA A 116 -6.63 -5.33 -5.08
C ALA A 116 -7.75 -5.77 -4.12
N ILE A 117 -8.58 -4.83 -3.69
CA ILE A 117 -9.75 -5.11 -2.83
C ILE A 117 -10.76 -6.02 -3.53
N GLU A 118 -11.03 -5.80 -4.82
CA GLU A 118 -11.90 -6.68 -5.61
C GLU A 118 -11.39 -8.12 -5.61
N MET A 119 -10.09 -8.33 -5.86
CA MET A 119 -9.48 -9.66 -5.87
C MET A 119 -9.59 -10.36 -4.50
N ILE A 120 -9.36 -9.63 -3.41
CA ILE A 120 -9.57 -10.17 -2.05
C ILE A 120 -11.05 -10.54 -1.84
N ARG A 121 -11.97 -9.67 -2.25
CA ARG A 121 -13.43 -9.91 -2.11
C ARG A 121 -13.88 -11.11 -2.92
N GLU A 122 -13.37 -11.30 -4.13
CA GLU A 122 -13.64 -12.50 -4.94
C GLU A 122 -13.17 -13.76 -4.22
N ARG A 123 -11.99 -13.72 -3.60
CA ARG A 123 -11.48 -14.84 -2.79
C ARG A 123 -12.39 -15.12 -1.60
N LEU A 124 -12.80 -14.08 -0.87
CA LEU A 124 -13.74 -14.18 0.26
C LEU A 124 -15.12 -14.72 -0.15
N LYS A 125 -15.62 -14.38 -1.35
CA LYS A 125 -16.86 -14.96 -1.89
C LYS A 125 -16.74 -16.47 -2.12
N SER A 126 -15.59 -16.91 -2.64
CA SER A 126 -15.33 -18.35 -2.85
C SER A 126 -14.99 -19.11 -1.56
N ASN A 127 -14.39 -18.42 -0.59
CA ASN A 127 -13.97 -18.96 0.69
C ASN A 127 -14.09 -17.89 1.80
N PRO A 128 -15.21 -17.85 2.54
CA PRO A 128 -15.43 -16.83 3.58
C PRO A 128 -14.42 -16.86 4.73
N SER A 129 -13.69 -17.96 4.93
CA SER A 129 -12.63 -18.07 5.95
C SER A 129 -11.23 -17.71 5.42
N PHE A 130 -11.10 -17.29 4.16
CA PHE A 130 -9.83 -16.84 3.60
C PHE A 130 -9.32 -15.61 4.34
N ARG A 131 -8.11 -15.70 4.89
CA ARG A 131 -7.46 -14.63 5.65
C ARG A 131 -6.00 -14.39 5.25
N ASP A 132 -5.46 -15.22 4.37
CA ASP A 132 -4.06 -15.13 3.94
C ASP A 132 -3.87 -14.05 2.88
N PHE A 133 -3.90 -12.79 3.30
CA PHE A 133 -3.51 -11.68 2.43
C PHE A 133 -2.88 -10.53 3.22
N VAL A 134 -2.05 -9.76 2.52
CA VAL A 134 -1.54 -8.46 2.98
C VAL A 134 -1.69 -7.48 1.81
N LEU A 135 -2.37 -6.36 2.06
CA LEU A 135 -2.50 -5.25 1.12
C LEU A 135 -1.73 -4.06 1.68
N GLU A 136 -0.70 -3.63 0.96
CA GLU A 136 0.14 -2.50 1.33
C GLU A 136 -0.06 -1.36 0.33
N ILE A 137 -0.30 -0.15 0.84
CA ILE A 137 -0.55 1.02 0.02
C ILE A 137 0.39 2.12 0.50
N GLY A 138 1.42 2.42 -0.31
CA GLY A 138 2.31 3.54 -0.03
C GLY A 138 1.57 4.85 -0.29
N VAL A 139 1.54 5.75 0.68
CA VAL A 139 0.74 6.98 0.62
C VAL A 139 1.57 8.22 0.96
N VAL A 140 1.17 9.35 0.40
CA VAL A 140 1.53 10.69 0.89
C VAL A 140 0.34 11.19 1.69
N TRP A 141 0.54 11.41 2.98
CA TRP A 141 -0.47 12.03 3.83
C TRP A 141 -0.51 13.54 3.59
N ASP A 142 -1.72 14.10 3.55
CA ASP A 142 -1.94 15.51 3.21
C ASP A 142 -1.29 16.49 4.21
N GLU A 143 -1.35 16.21 5.51
CA GLU A 143 -0.78 17.08 6.56
C GLU A 143 0.75 17.19 6.53
N PHE A 144 1.44 16.19 6.01
CA PHE A 144 2.92 16.18 5.96
C PHE A 144 3.42 16.58 4.58
N GLY A 145 2.70 16.21 3.52
CA GLY A 145 3.00 16.62 2.16
C GLY A 145 4.27 16.03 1.56
N ASP A 146 4.92 15.10 2.27
CA ASP A 146 6.05 14.29 1.84
C ASP A 146 5.76 12.81 2.12
N HIS A 147 6.41 11.91 1.38
CA HIS A 147 6.36 10.47 1.64
C HIS A 147 7.67 10.03 2.26
N ASN A 148 7.58 9.37 3.39
CA ASN A 148 8.73 8.68 3.96
C ASN A 148 8.60 7.20 3.75
N CYS A 149 9.73 6.51 3.79
CA CYS A 149 9.84 5.08 3.49
C CYS A 149 8.99 4.18 4.39
N SER A 150 8.30 4.72 5.40
CA SER A 150 7.35 4.02 6.27
C SER A 150 5.88 4.43 6.07
N ASP A 151 5.53 5.40 5.24
CA ASP A 151 4.13 5.88 5.13
C ASP A 151 3.27 4.90 4.30
N TYR A 152 2.80 3.83 4.95
CA TYR A 152 1.94 2.81 4.38
C TYR A 152 0.65 2.62 5.16
N ILE A 153 -0.44 2.36 4.41
CA ILE A 153 -1.64 1.69 4.94
C ILE A 153 -1.46 0.19 4.71
N ILE A 154 -1.47 -0.60 5.78
CA ILE A 154 -1.26 -2.05 5.71
C ILE A 154 -2.49 -2.79 6.24
N ALA A 155 -3.25 -3.43 5.35
CA ALA A 155 -4.37 -4.29 5.73
C ALA A 155 -3.93 -5.76 5.74
N ASN A 156 -3.95 -6.38 6.91
CA ASN A 156 -3.51 -7.75 7.11
C ASN A 156 -4.72 -8.65 7.43
N GLY A 157 -5.00 -9.58 6.52
CA GLY A 157 -6.12 -10.49 6.66
C GLY A 157 -5.96 -11.48 7.82
N ARG A 158 -4.74 -11.90 8.15
CA ARG A 158 -4.48 -12.94 9.17
C ARG A 158 -4.75 -12.41 10.57
N SER A 159 -4.29 -11.20 10.86
CA SER A 159 -4.56 -10.51 12.13
C SER A 159 -5.89 -9.77 12.14
N MET A 160 -6.56 -9.61 11.00
CA MET A 160 -7.78 -8.80 10.84
C MET A 160 -7.57 -7.34 11.28
N THR A 161 -6.38 -6.80 11.03
CA THR A 161 -6.01 -5.43 11.39
C THR A 161 -5.75 -4.58 10.15
N VAL A 162 -5.91 -3.26 10.32
CA VAL A 162 -5.31 -2.28 9.41
C VAL A 162 -4.42 -1.39 10.25
N ASP A 163 -3.19 -1.25 9.80
CA ASP A 163 -2.26 -0.27 10.34
C ASP A 163 -2.30 0.99 9.48
N TYR A 164 -2.65 2.11 10.12
CA TYR A 164 -2.59 3.45 9.55
C TYR A 164 -1.48 4.31 10.18
N SER A 165 -0.78 3.77 11.19
CA SER A 165 -0.02 4.49 12.20
C SER A 165 1.50 4.40 12.02
N ASN A 166 1.99 4.02 10.82
CA ASN A 166 3.42 3.98 10.48
C ASN A 166 4.13 5.35 10.38
N GLN A 167 3.60 6.32 11.11
CA GLN A 167 3.94 7.74 11.15
C GLN A 167 4.59 8.14 12.49
N ASP A 168 4.94 7.19 13.36
CA ASP A 168 5.42 7.43 14.73
C ASP A 168 6.56 8.44 14.82
N TRP A 169 7.38 8.51 13.79
CA TRP A 169 8.48 9.46 13.68
C TRP A 169 8.03 10.94 13.59
N TYR A 170 6.81 11.24 13.09
CA TYR A 170 6.21 12.58 13.17
C TYR A 170 5.68 12.94 14.56
N ARG A 171 5.32 11.94 15.39
CA ARG A 171 4.88 12.17 16.78
C ARG A 171 6.04 12.70 17.62
N ASP A 172 7.23 12.13 17.42
CA ASP A 172 8.38 12.39 18.26
C ASP A 172 9.10 13.72 17.88
N ASP A 173 8.86 14.22 16.66
CA ASP A 173 9.27 15.57 16.24
C ASP A 173 8.33 16.65 16.80
N ALA A 174 8.86 17.46 17.74
CA ALA A 174 8.12 18.55 18.38
C ALA A 174 7.52 19.57 17.39
N SER A 175 8.15 19.77 16.23
CA SER A 175 7.65 20.67 15.18
C SER A 175 6.47 20.09 14.40
N MET A 176 6.29 18.76 14.44
CA MET A 176 5.27 18.02 13.69
C MET A 176 4.10 17.53 14.55
N ARG A 177 4.22 17.54 15.88
CA ARG A 177 3.17 17.08 16.81
C ARG A 177 1.77 17.63 16.51
N GLU A 178 1.66 18.92 16.25
CA GLU A 178 0.35 19.54 15.96
C GLU A 178 -0.20 19.08 14.60
N ARG A 179 0.66 18.89 13.60
CA ARG A 179 0.25 18.31 12.30
C ARG A 179 -0.19 16.86 12.47
N TYR A 180 0.55 16.08 13.25
CA TYR A 180 0.22 14.69 13.57
C TYR A 180 -1.13 14.59 14.31
N ARG A 181 -1.37 15.44 15.30
CA ARG A 181 -2.68 15.54 15.98
C ARG A 181 -3.81 15.84 15.01
N ARG A 182 -3.65 16.83 14.11
CA ARG A 182 -4.65 17.13 13.08
C ARG A 182 -4.86 15.96 12.10
N HIS A 183 -3.78 15.30 11.70
CA HIS A 183 -3.84 14.12 10.86
C HIS A 183 -4.73 13.04 11.49
N LEU A 184 -4.47 12.69 12.76
CA LEU A 184 -5.27 11.71 13.50
C LEU A 184 -6.73 12.11 13.62
N GLN A 185 -7.02 13.39 13.87
CA GLN A 185 -8.41 13.88 13.94
C GLN A 185 -9.13 13.73 12.60
N ARG A 186 -8.47 14.06 11.49
CA ARG A 186 -9.06 13.91 10.15
C ARG A 186 -9.23 12.43 9.79
N LEU A 187 -8.24 11.59 10.08
CA LEU A 187 -8.30 10.15 9.86
C LEU A 187 -9.42 9.49 10.68
N ALA A 188 -9.51 9.80 11.97
CA ALA A 188 -10.57 9.31 12.86
C ALA A 188 -11.97 9.68 12.35
N LYS A 189 -12.12 10.92 11.83
CA LYS A 189 -13.38 11.37 11.23
C LYS A 189 -13.76 10.55 9.99
N VAL A 190 -12.79 10.21 9.13
CA VAL A 190 -13.05 9.38 7.94
C VAL A 190 -13.42 7.95 8.33
N LEU A 191 -12.81 7.44 9.40
CA LEU A 191 -13.03 6.10 9.94
C LEU A 191 -14.24 5.99 10.88
N GLU A 192 -14.84 7.13 11.27
CA GLU A 192 -15.94 7.21 12.24
C GLU A 192 -15.58 6.61 13.62
N VAL A 193 -14.31 6.75 14.02
CA VAL A 193 -13.78 6.31 15.32
C VAL A 193 -13.28 7.51 16.13
N LYS A 194 -12.82 7.28 17.36
CA LYS A 194 -12.17 8.33 18.14
C LYS A 194 -10.67 8.40 17.82
N PRO A 195 -10.03 9.58 17.86
CA PRO A 195 -8.59 9.70 17.62
C PRO A 195 -7.74 8.82 18.56
N GLU A 196 -8.21 8.57 19.78
CA GLU A 196 -7.53 7.72 20.77
C GLU A 196 -7.57 6.24 20.37
N ASP A 197 -8.46 5.83 19.48
CA ASP A 197 -8.51 4.45 18.95
C ASP A 197 -7.45 4.22 17.85
N LEU A 198 -6.75 5.26 17.41
CA LEU A 198 -5.73 5.21 16.33
C LEU A 198 -4.29 5.25 16.86
N THR A 199 -4.08 5.50 18.16
CA THR A 199 -2.74 5.55 18.76
C THR A 199 -2.71 4.82 20.11
N ASP A 200 -1.58 4.19 20.42
CA ASP A 200 -1.40 3.48 21.69
C ASP A 200 -1.05 4.39 22.89
N GLY A 201 -1.27 5.71 22.80
CA GLY A 201 -1.03 6.64 23.90
C GLY A 201 -0.95 8.12 23.51
N TRP A 202 -1.22 8.98 24.49
CA TRP A 202 -0.97 10.43 24.50
C TRP A 202 -0.14 10.79 25.73
#